data_AF-A0A929DFA7-F1
#
_entry.id   AF-A0A929DFA7-F1
#
_cell.length_a   1.000
_cell.length_b   1.000
_cell.length_c   1.000
_cell.angle_alpha   90.00
_cell.angle_beta   90.00
_cell.angle_gamma   90.00
#
_symmetry.space_group_name_H-M   'P 1'
#
loop_
_entity.id
_entity.type
_entity.pdbx_description
1 polymer ?
#
loop_
_entity_poly.entity_id
_entity_poly.type
_entity_poly.pdbx_seq_one_letter_code
_entity_poly.pdbx_strand_id
1 'polypeptide(L)' 'MADEIKKNIDDVNIDLKKGSEGDFEVVKDGQLIFSKRKEGRFPETSEILNKLT' A
#
# COMPACT_ATOMS: atom_id res chain seq x y z
N MET A 1 5.63 -3.49 -6.19
CA MET A 1 4.55 -3.45 -5.17
C MET A 1 3.17 -3.31 -5.80
N ALA A 2 2.82 -2.20 -6.45
CA ALA A 2 1.50 -2.04 -7.08
C ALA A 2 1.17 -3.16 -8.11
N ASP A 3 2.14 -3.51 -8.96
CA ASP A 3 2.02 -4.65 -9.89
C ASP A 3 1.80 -5.99 -9.21
N GLU A 4 2.43 -6.23 -8.05
CA GLU A 4 2.26 -7.49 -7.34
C GLU A 4 0.88 -7.59 -6.69
N ILE A 5 0.35 -6.48 -6.19
CA ILE A 5 -1.00 -6.43 -5.61
C ILE A 5 -2.04 -6.72 -6.69
N LYS A 6 -1.92 -6.12 -7.89
CA LYS A 6 -2.81 -6.42 -9.03
C LYS A 6 -2.75 -7.87 -9.49
N LYS A 7 -1.61 -8.55 -9.32
CA LYS A 7 -1.46 -9.96 -9.70
C LYS A 7 -2.04 -10.93 -8.69
N ASN A 8 -2.12 -10.53 -7.42
CA ASN A 8 -2.62 -11.38 -6.33
C ASN A 8 -4.09 -11.10 -5.98
N ILE A 9 -4.63 -9.96 -6.41
CA ILE A 9 -6.03 -9.57 -6.16
C ILE A 9 -6.66 -9.11 -7.47
N ASP A 10 -7.61 -9.91 -7.98
CA ASP A 10 -8.32 -9.61 -9.23
C ASP A 10 -9.22 -8.36 -9.14
N ASP A 11 -9.79 -8.06 -7.96
CA ASP A 11 -10.71 -6.94 -7.72
C ASP A 11 -10.10 -5.88 -6.78
N VAL A 12 -8.98 -5.27 -7.18
CA VAL A 12 -8.31 -4.21 -6.40
C VAL A 12 -8.18 -2.92 -7.20
N ASN A 13 -8.73 -1.84 -6.64
CA ASN A 13 -8.57 -0.50 -7.21
C ASN A 13 -7.33 0.18 -6.61
N ILE A 14 -6.24 0.23 -7.37
CA ILE A 14 -4.99 0.85 -6.93
C ILE A 14 -4.86 2.24 -7.52
N ASP A 15 -5.00 3.25 -6.67
CA ASP A 15 -4.77 4.65 -7.03
C ASP A 15 -3.36 5.08 -6.61
N LEU A 16 -2.50 5.33 -7.59
CA LEU A 16 -1.13 5.79 -7.36
C LEU A 16 -1.09 7.32 -7.31
N LYS A 17 -1.24 7.88 -6.12
CA LYS A 17 -1.06 9.32 -5.91
C LYS A 17 0.42 9.64 -5.70
N LYS A 18 0.96 10.51 -6.55
CA LYS A 18 2.33 11.00 -6.42
C LYS A 18 2.39 11.95 -5.21
N GLY A 19 2.92 11.46 -4.09
CA GLY A 19 3.16 12.28 -2.90
C GLY A 19 4.21 13.37 -3.16
N SER A 20 4.14 14.47 -2.41
CA SER A 20 5.04 15.63 -2.61
C SER A 20 6.35 15.54 -1.82
N GLU A 21 6.45 14.69 -0.80
CA GLU A 21 7.58 14.69 0.15
C GLU A 21 8.23 13.31 0.40
N GLY A 22 8.08 12.35 -0.52
CA GLY A 22 8.68 11.01 -0.35
C GLY A 22 7.99 10.13 0.70
N ASP A 23 6.79 10.56 1.13
CA ASP A 23 5.85 9.81 1.93
C ASP A 23 5.26 8.64 1.13
N PHE A 24 5.09 7.50 1.79
CA PHE A 24 4.44 6.32 1.23
C PHE A 24 3.38 5.83 2.22
N GLU A 25 2.13 5.92 1.83
CA GLU A 25 0.98 5.55 2.66
C GLU A 25 0.11 4.57 1.89
N VAL A 26 -0.35 3.53 2.57
CA VAL A 26 -1.25 2.53 2.01
C VAL A 26 -2.55 2.60 2.78
N VAL A 27 -3.64 2.85 2.06
CA VAL A 27 -4.98 3.00 2.61
C VAL A 27 -5.87 1.93 1.98
N LYS A 28 -6.57 1.16 2.82
CA LYS A 28 -7.57 0.16 2.42
C LYS A 28 -8.93 0.64 2.94
N ASP A 29 -9.92 0.80 2.08
CA ASP A 29 -11.29 1.20 2.46
C ASP A 29 -11.36 2.47 3.33
N GLY A 30 -10.47 3.42 3.09
CA GLY A 30 -10.36 4.67 3.89
C GLY A 30 -9.57 4.52 5.20
N GLN A 31 -9.10 3.32 5.55
CA GLN A 31 -8.26 3.05 6.70
C GLN A 31 -6.78 2.99 6.33
N LEU A 32 -5.95 3.80 6.98
CA LEU A 32 -4.50 3.76 6.83
C LEU A 32 -3.96 2.44 7.40
N ILE A 33 -3.58 1.53 6.51
CA ILE A 33 -3.03 0.22 6.88
C ILE A 33 -1.51 0.21 6.97
N PHE A 34 -0.84 1.18 6.34
CA PHE A 34 0.61 1.38 6.44
C PHE A 34 1.00 2.84 6.21
N SER A 35 2.01 3.33 6.93
CA SER A 35 2.62 4.64 6.68
C SER A 35 4.13 4.57 6.88
N LYS A 36 4.88 4.76 5.80
CA LYS A 36 6.35 4.83 5.81
C LYS A 36 6.85 5.93 6.73
N ARG A 37 6.12 7.04 6.84
CA ARG A 37 6.50 8.14 7.72
C ARG A 37 6.43 7.75 9.20
N LYS A 38 5.51 6.85 9.57
CA LYS A 38 5.39 6.29 10.93
C LYS A 38 6.41 5.17 11.17
N GLU A 39 6.57 4.27 10.21
CA GLU A 39 7.41 3.07 10.32
C GLU A 39 8.90 3.35 10.04
N GLY A 40 9.22 4.45 9.36
CA GLY A 40 10.59 4.78 8.92
C GLY A 40 11.13 3.88 7.80
N ARG A 41 10.32 2.96 7.27
CA ARG A 41 10.70 1.99 6.24
C ARG A 41 9.61 1.81 5.19
N PHE A 42 9.96 1.24 4.05
CA PHE A 42 8.97 0.76 3.08
C PHE A 42 8.34 -0.55 3.57
N PRO A 43 7.05 -0.78 3.26
CA PRO A 43 6.41 -2.04 3.60
C PRO A 43 6.89 -3.16 2.69
N GLU A 44 6.86 -4.40 3.20
CA GLU A 44 7.05 -5.59 2.37
C GLU A 44 5.76 -5.92 1.62
N THR A 45 5.87 -6.49 0.41
CA THR A 45 4.69 -6.87 -0.40
C THR A 45 3.75 -7.79 0.39
N SER A 46 4.30 -8.81 1.05
CA SER A 46 3.54 -9.78 1.85
C SER A 46 2.81 -9.13 3.03
N GLU A 47 3.40 -8.09 3.65
CA GLU A 47 2.81 -7.37 4.79
C GLU A 47 1.54 -6.62 4.36
N ILE A 48 1.57 -6.01 3.18
CA ILE A 48 0.41 -5.31 2.60
C ILE A 48 -0.64 -6.32 2.14
N LEU A 49 -0.24 -7.38 1.43
CA LEU A 49 -1.17 -8.42 0.99
C LEU A 49 -1.93 -9.06 2.16
N ASN A 50 -1.25 -9.36 3.26
CA ASN A 50 -1.88 -9.88 4.48
C ASN A 50 -2.87 -8.92 5.13
N LYS A 51 -2.71 -7.60 4.95
CA LYS A 51 -3.68 -6.59 5.43
C LYS A 51 -4.83 -6.37 4.43
N LEU A 52 -4.64 -6.75 3.17
CA LEU A 52 -5.63 -6.64 2.10
C LEU A 52 -6.60 -7.82 2.03
N THR A 53 -6.18 -9.01 2.46
CA THR A 53 -7.06 -10.19 2.68
C THR A 53 -7.97 -9.97 3.89
#